data_AF-A0A2U1QZV2-F1
#
_entry.id   AF-A0A2U1QZV2-F1
#
_cell.length_a   1.000
_cell.length_b   1.000
_cell.length_c   1.000
_cell.angle_alpha   90.00
_cell.angle_beta   90.00
_cell.angle_gamma   90.00
#
_symmetry.space_group_name_H-M   'P 1'
#
loop_
_entity.id
_entity.type
_entity.pdbx_description
1 polymer ?
#
loop_
_entity_poly.entity_id
_entity_poly.type
_entity_poly.pdbx_seq_one_letter_code
_entity_poly.pdbx_strand_id
1 'polypeptide(L)'
;MKKSGKLKLLSLAFIAFLYANTTFAQDTEVKNYDQGFRLGFGLNAGVPTDGDYDWSLGGDVRLQYDLSKRTSLTLTTGFTNLFNGDDPNGNDIKDLGFIPAKAGFKAFIWEDQFYVLGEVGAGFAVTNGYDQTTFLWAPGIGYANKYIDVSVRYEGYHDFKTDQVALRLAYGFDL
;
A
#
# COMPACT_ATOMS: atom_id res chain seq x y z
N MET A 1 24.41 35.79 15.22
CA MET A 1 24.29 35.04 13.94
C MET A 1 25.15 33.76 13.98
N LYS A 2 24.59 32.60 14.37
CA LYS A 2 25.34 31.30 14.38
C LYS A 2 24.49 30.05 14.04
N LYS A 3 23.18 30.20 13.77
CA LYS A 3 22.27 29.08 13.47
C LYS A 3 22.20 28.69 11.98
N SER A 4 22.57 29.58 11.05
CA SER A 4 22.47 29.32 9.60
C SER A 4 23.45 28.23 9.11
N GLY A 5 24.64 28.12 9.73
CA GLY A 5 25.63 27.10 9.35
C GLY A 5 25.18 25.66 9.66
N LYS A 6 24.45 25.46 10.77
CA LYS A 6 23.91 24.15 11.14
C LYS A 6 22.78 23.69 10.21
N LEU A 7 21.95 24.63 9.75
CA LEU A 7 20.87 24.33 8.81
C LEU A 7 21.42 23.90 7.45
N LYS A 8 22.43 24.62 6.92
CA LYS A 8 23.12 24.26 5.67
C LYS A 8 23.84 22.91 5.76
N LEU A 9 24.45 22.61 6.92
CA LEU A 9 25.10 21.32 7.16
C LEU A 9 24.08 20.16 7.19
N LEU A 10 22.88 20.39 7.74
CA LEU A 10 21.78 19.42 7.73
C LEU A 10 21.24 19.18 6.31
N SER A 11 21.10 20.24 5.50
CA SER A 11 20.67 20.13 4.10
C SER A 11 21.68 19.36 3.26
N LEU A 12 22.98 19.64 3.47
CA LEU A 12 24.05 18.96 2.77
C LEU A 12 24.15 17.47 3.17
N ALA A 13 23.92 17.15 4.44
CA ALA A 13 23.86 15.78 4.93
C ALA A 13 22.65 15.02 4.37
N PHE A 14 21.49 15.68 4.24
CA PHE A 14 20.29 15.10 3.63
C PHE A 14 20.47 14.83 2.14
N ILE A 15 21.10 15.76 1.41
CA ILE A 15 21.47 15.57 0.01
C ILE A 15 22.50 14.44 -0.14
N ALA A 16 23.52 14.38 0.73
CA ALA A 16 24.49 13.28 0.73
C ALA A 16 23.84 11.91 1.03
N PHE A 17 22.81 11.86 1.89
CA PHE A 17 22.05 10.64 2.15
C PHE A 17 21.19 10.20 0.96
N LEU A 18 20.65 11.16 0.18
CA LEU A 18 19.94 10.89 -1.06
C LEU A 18 20.88 10.41 -2.18
N TYR A 19 22.12 10.88 -2.22
CA TYR A 19 23.13 10.41 -3.18
C TYR A 19 23.84 9.12 -2.76
N ALA A 20 23.93 8.80 -1.47
CA ALA A 20 24.61 7.59 -0.98
C ALA A 20 23.84 6.28 -1.26
N ASN A 21 22.58 6.37 -1.71
CA ASN A 21 21.77 5.21 -2.10
C ASN A 21 21.87 4.85 -3.60
N THR A 22 22.76 5.48 -4.37
CA THR A 22 22.97 5.14 -5.79
C THR A 22 23.97 4.00 -6.01
N THR A 23 24.25 3.19 -4.98
CA THR A 23 24.97 1.93 -5.17
C THR A 23 24.02 0.85 -5.73
N PHE A 24 23.56 1.07 -6.96
CA PHE A 24 23.05 0.00 -7.81
C PHE A 24 24.23 -0.89 -8.19
N ALA A 25 24.59 -1.82 -7.31
CA ALA A 25 25.40 -2.97 -7.69
C ALA A 25 24.52 -3.94 -8.51
N GLN A 26 24.21 -3.56 -9.74
CA GLN A 26 23.69 -4.46 -10.76
C GLN A 26 24.60 -4.42 -11.99
N ASP A 27 25.88 -4.74 -11.77
CA ASP A 27 26.69 -5.35 -12.81
C ASP A 27 26.29 -6.83 -12.91
N THR A 28 25.22 -7.10 -13.64
CA THR A 28 25.08 -8.38 -14.33
C THR A 28 24.22 -8.12 -15.56
N GLU A 29 24.80 -8.33 -16.74
CA GLU A 29 24.05 -8.49 -17.98
C GLU A 29 22.98 -9.58 -17.78
N VAL A 30 21.76 -9.20 -17.44
CA VAL A 30 20.63 -10.13 -17.47
C VAL A 30 20.16 -10.20 -18.91
N LYS A 31 20.77 -11.11 -19.66
CA LYS A 31 20.19 -11.68 -20.87
C LYS A 31 18.74 -12.11 -20.54
N ASN A 32 17.76 -11.46 -21.18
CA ASN A 32 16.34 -11.82 -21.18
C ASN A 32 15.67 -11.94 -19.80
N TYR A 33 15.52 -10.83 -19.07
CA TYR A 33 14.41 -10.73 -18.11
C TYR A 33 13.31 -9.90 -18.75
N ASP A 34 12.17 -10.54 -19.01
CA ASP A 34 11.02 -9.89 -19.60
C ASP A 34 10.41 -8.99 -18.52
N GLN A 35 10.80 -7.72 -18.54
CA GLN A 35 10.28 -6.68 -17.66
C GLN A 35 8.80 -6.47 -18.00
N GLY A 36 7.93 -7.23 -17.32
CA GLY A 36 6.50 -7.28 -17.60
C GLY A 36 5.70 -6.35 -16.69
N PHE A 37 4.64 -5.77 -17.25
CA PHE A 37 3.55 -5.21 -16.46
C PHE A 37 2.59 -6.34 -16.11
N ARG A 38 2.22 -6.44 -14.84
CA ARG A 38 1.19 -7.36 -14.36
C ARG A 38 0.04 -6.55 -13.82
N LEU A 39 -1.17 -6.88 -14.23
CA LEU A 39 -2.37 -6.21 -13.76
C LEU A 39 -3.18 -7.21 -12.94
N GLY A 40 -3.47 -6.85 -11.69
CA GLY A 40 -4.21 -7.69 -10.77
C GLY A 40 -5.46 -6.99 -10.24
N PHE A 41 -6.55 -7.72 -10.20
CA PHE A 41 -7.79 -7.27 -9.55
C PHE A 41 -7.92 -7.97 -8.21
N GLY A 42 -8.21 -7.22 -7.16
CA GLY A 42 -8.31 -7.69 -5.79
C GLY A 42 -9.62 -7.29 -5.14
N LEU A 43 -10.10 -8.16 -4.26
CA LEU A 43 -11.09 -7.83 -3.25
C LEU A 43 -10.37 -7.76 -1.90
N ASN A 44 -10.73 -6.77 -1.11
CA ASN A 44 -10.21 -6.52 0.22
C ASN A 44 -11.35 -6.63 1.22
N ALA A 45 -11.15 -7.40 2.28
CA ALA A 45 -12.00 -7.41 3.45
C ALA A 45 -11.13 -7.07 4.66
N GLY A 46 -11.48 -6.05 5.42
CA GLY A 46 -10.72 -5.62 6.58
C GLY A 46 -11.53 -5.60 7.85
N VAL A 47 -10.80 -5.73 8.95
CA VAL A 47 -11.34 -5.56 10.31
C VAL A 47 -10.59 -4.37 10.92
N PRO A 48 -11.30 -3.26 11.18
CA PRO A 48 -10.78 -2.12 11.92
C PRO A 48 -10.35 -2.54 13.34
N THR A 49 -9.23 -2.01 13.80
CA THR A 49 -8.63 -2.37 15.10
C THR A 49 -9.13 -1.51 16.25
N ASP A 50 -9.60 -0.30 15.95
CA ASP A 50 -10.40 0.50 16.87
C ASP A 50 -11.87 0.21 16.60
N GLY A 51 -12.61 -0.21 17.65
CA GLY A 51 -13.99 -0.73 17.57
C GLY A 51 -15.07 0.29 17.17
N ASP A 52 -14.72 1.32 16.42
CA ASP A 52 -15.62 2.32 15.84
C ASP A 52 -16.26 1.83 14.52
N TYR A 53 -15.75 0.75 13.93
CA TYR A 53 -16.21 0.16 12.67
C TYR A 53 -16.17 -1.37 12.74
N ASP A 54 -17.21 -2.05 12.25
CA ASP A 54 -17.33 -3.50 12.38
C ASP A 54 -16.53 -4.26 11.30
N TRP A 55 -16.55 -3.78 10.06
CA TRP A 55 -15.85 -4.40 8.94
C TRP A 55 -15.67 -3.42 7.78
N SER A 56 -14.69 -3.70 6.92
CA SER A 56 -14.47 -2.97 5.67
C SER A 56 -14.46 -3.93 4.48
N LEU A 57 -14.96 -3.46 3.34
CA LEU A 57 -14.92 -4.19 2.09
C LEU A 57 -14.57 -3.24 0.95
N GLY A 58 -13.70 -3.69 0.06
CA GLY A 58 -13.26 -2.89 -1.07
C GLY A 58 -12.81 -3.72 -2.26
N GLY A 59 -12.77 -3.08 -3.41
CA GLY A 59 -12.13 -3.61 -4.61
C GLY A 59 -10.90 -2.76 -4.93
N ASP A 60 -9.80 -3.41 -5.30
CA ASP A 60 -8.61 -2.71 -5.79
C ASP A 60 -8.12 -3.28 -7.11
N VAL A 61 -7.45 -2.42 -7.86
CA VAL A 61 -6.66 -2.75 -9.03
C VAL A 61 -5.22 -2.43 -8.70
N ARG A 62 -4.35 -3.42 -8.89
CA ARG A 62 -2.92 -3.31 -8.68
C ARG A 62 -2.20 -3.49 -10.00
N LEU A 63 -1.53 -2.43 -10.44
CA LEU A 63 -0.53 -2.51 -11.48
C LEU A 63 0.82 -2.82 -10.83
N GLN A 64 1.46 -3.89 -11.28
CA GLN A 64 2.76 -4.32 -10.79
C GLN A 64 3.77 -4.24 -11.94
N TYR A 65 4.95 -3.69 -11.67
CA TYR A 65 6.05 -3.61 -12.61
C TYR A 65 7.25 -4.37 -12.03
N ASP A 66 7.68 -5.43 -12.73
CA ASP A 66 8.74 -6.29 -12.24
C ASP A 66 10.12 -5.74 -12.58
N LEU A 67 10.83 -5.24 -11.56
CA LEU A 67 12.20 -4.77 -11.72
C LEU A 67 13.19 -5.94 -11.82
N SER A 68 12.93 -7.02 -11.09
CA SER A 68 13.73 -8.24 -11.07
C SER A 68 12.87 -9.45 -10.72
N LYS A 69 13.45 -10.66 -10.82
CA LYS A 69 12.79 -11.92 -10.41
C LYS A 69 12.24 -11.90 -8.98
N ARG A 70 12.79 -11.05 -8.10
CA ARG A 70 12.42 -10.99 -6.68
C ARG A 70 11.84 -9.66 -6.25
N THR A 71 11.82 -8.64 -7.09
CA THR A 71 11.42 -7.28 -6.69
C THR A 71 10.55 -6.63 -7.73
N SER A 72 9.44 -6.07 -7.28
CA SER A 72 8.46 -5.43 -8.14
C SER A 72 7.96 -4.14 -7.49
N LEU A 73 7.71 -3.13 -8.31
CA LEU A 73 6.96 -1.94 -7.88
C LEU A 73 5.48 -2.20 -8.04
N THR A 74 4.67 -1.68 -7.13
CA THR A 74 3.22 -1.84 -7.17
C THR A 74 2.55 -0.47 -7.08
N LEU A 75 1.59 -0.24 -7.96
CA LEU A 75 0.66 0.88 -7.90
C LEU A 75 -0.73 0.30 -7.69
N THR A 76 -1.31 0.58 -6.54
CA THR A 76 -2.62 0.05 -6.14
C THR A 76 -3.59 1.21 -6.03
N THR A 77 -4.69 1.12 -6.75
CA THR A 77 -5.79 2.08 -6.66
C THR A 77 -7.11 1.33 -6.57
N GLY A 78 -8.13 1.89 -5.94
CA GLY A 78 -9.38 1.17 -5.78
C GLY A 78 -10.44 1.96 -5.05
N PHE A 79 -11.39 1.23 -4.48
CA PHE A 79 -12.44 1.77 -3.65
C PHE A 79 -12.59 0.88 -2.42
N THR A 80 -12.53 1.47 -1.23
CA THR A 80 -12.76 0.78 0.04
C THR A 80 -13.89 1.46 0.76
N ASN A 81 -14.81 0.67 1.29
CA ASN A 81 -15.93 1.14 2.08
C ASN A 81 -15.82 0.54 3.49
N LEU A 82 -15.87 1.39 4.51
CA LEU A 82 -16.00 0.96 5.90
C LEU A 82 -17.48 1.00 6.26
N PHE A 83 -17.98 -0.14 6.72
CA PHE A 83 -19.35 -0.28 7.20
C PHE A 83 -19.36 -0.14 8.72
N ASN A 84 -20.27 0.68 9.24
CA ASN A 84 -20.60 0.69 10.66
C ASN A 84 -21.73 -0.32 10.91
N GLY A 85 -21.62 -1.10 11.99
CA GLY A 85 -22.77 -1.80 12.54
C GLY A 85 -23.72 -0.84 13.23
N ASP A 86 -25.01 -1.18 13.21
CA ASP A 86 -26.05 -0.45 13.91
C ASP A 86 -25.63 -0.14 15.36
N ASP A 87 -25.67 1.16 15.74
CA ASP A 87 -25.60 1.56 17.15
C ASP A 87 -26.76 0.86 17.90
N PRO A 88 -26.57 0.30 19.11
CA PRO A 88 -27.66 -0.19 19.96
C PRO A 88 -28.81 0.82 20.22
N ASN A 89 -28.69 2.08 19.79
CA ASN A 89 -29.75 3.10 19.78
C ASN A 89 -30.44 3.34 18.41
N GLY A 90 -30.14 2.56 17.36
CA GLY A 90 -30.85 2.64 16.07
C GLY A 90 -30.54 3.86 15.21
N ASN A 91 -29.34 4.43 15.36
CA ASN A 91 -28.86 5.52 14.49
C ASN A 91 -27.92 4.95 13.42
N ASP A 92 -28.27 5.09 12.14
CA ASP A 92 -27.37 4.81 11.00
C ASP A 92 -26.13 5.72 11.10
N ILE A 93 -25.00 5.17 11.55
CA ILE A 93 -23.71 5.86 11.46
C ILE A 93 -23.25 5.74 10.01
N LYS A 94 -22.98 6.88 9.38
CA LYS A 94 -22.76 6.98 7.93
C LYS A 94 -21.52 6.22 7.48
N ASP A 95 -21.69 5.30 6.53
CA ASP A 95 -20.62 4.59 5.82
C ASP A 95 -19.53 5.54 5.30
N LEU A 96 -18.27 5.12 5.39
CA LEU A 96 -17.11 5.87 4.88
C LEU A 96 -16.51 5.15 3.67
N GLY A 97 -16.85 5.68 2.50
CA GLY A 97 -16.23 5.30 1.23
C GLY A 97 -15.03 6.19 0.89
N PHE A 98 -13.90 5.57 0.60
CA PHE A 98 -12.70 6.28 0.16
C PHE A 98 -11.96 5.54 -0.96
N ILE A 99 -11.23 6.30 -1.75
CA ILE A 99 -10.39 5.82 -2.84
C ILE A 99 -8.94 5.81 -2.35
N PRO A 100 -8.35 4.63 -2.06
CA PRO A 100 -6.92 4.54 -1.80
C PRO A 100 -6.15 4.68 -3.11
N ALA A 101 -5.13 5.54 -3.13
CA ALA A 101 -4.11 5.60 -4.15
C ALA A 101 -2.75 5.36 -3.49
N LYS A 102 -2.17 4.17 -3.72
CA LYS A 102 -0.97 3.68 -3.04
C LYS A 102 0.11 3.29 -4.04
N ALA A 103 1.35 3.62 -3.71
CA ALA A 103 2.53 3.12 -4.38
C ALA A 103 3.35 2.30 -3.39
N GLY A 104 3.94 1.21 -3.85
CA GLY A 104 4.63 0.29 -2.96
C GLY A 104 5.71 -0.52 -3.63
N PHE A 105 6.41 -1.23 -2.78
CA PHE A 105 7.47 -2.15 -3.16
C PHE A 105 7.12 -3.55 -2.67
N LYS A 106 7.12 -4.50 -3.60
CA LYS A 106 6.87 -5.93 -3.37
C LYS A 106 8.18 -6.68 -3.54
N ALA A 107 8.56 -7.45 -2.54
CA ALA A 107 9.74 -8.31 -2.59
C ALA A 107 9.36 -9.76 -2.29
N PHE A 108 9.69 -10.66 -3.20
CA PHE A 108 9.46 -12.09 -3.04
C PHE A 108 10.57 -12.72 -2.18
N ILE A 109 10.16 -13.55 -1.22
CA ILE A 109 10.99 -14.27 -0.27
C ILE A 109 10.55 -15.75 -0.33
N TRP A 110 11.46 -16.69 -0.13
CA TRP A 110 11.19 -18.13 -0.15
C TRP A 110 10.54 -18.64 -1.44
N GLU A 111 11.38 -19.17 -2.34
CA GLU A 111 10.96 -19.86 -3.56
C GLU A 111 10.01 -19.06 -4.47
N ASP A 112 10.05 -17.73 -4.37
CA ASP A 112 9.22 -16.79 -5.12
C ASP A 112 7.70 -16.94 -4.87
N GLN A 113 7.31 -17.57 -3.75
CA GLN A 113 5.91 -17.78 -3.36
C GLN A 113 5.43 -16.77 -2.31
N PHE A 114 6.24 -16.56 -1.27
CA PHE A 114 5.93 -15.57 -0.25
C PHE A 114 6.45 -14.21 -0.70
N TYR A 115 5.77 -13.16 -0.28
CA TYR A 115 6.25 -11.81 -0.52
C TYR A 115 5.96 -10.91 0.66
N VAL A 116 6.84 -9.93 0.82
CA VAL A 116 6.62 -8.77 1.68
C VAL A 116 6.24 -7.59 0.79
N LEU A 117 5.33 -6.77 1.27
CA LEU A 117 4.81 -5.62 0.55
C LEU A 117 4.83 -4.43 1.50
N GLY A 118 5.43 -3.33 1.07
CA GLY A 118 5.30 -2.04 1.73
C GLY A 118 4.65 -1.05 0.78
N GLU A 119 3.41 -0.65 1.07
CA GLU A 119 2.70 0.38 0.32
C GLU A 119 2.60 1.67 1.14
N VAL A 120 2.70 2.82 0.49
CA VAL A 120 2.42 4.14 1.06
C VAL A 120 1.66 4.98 0.05
N GLY A 121 0.83 5.90 0.50
CA GLY A 121 0.00 6.68 -0.41
C GLY A 121 -0.97 7.60 0.29
N ALA A 122 -2.05 7.92 -0.41
CA ALA A 122 -3.10 8.79 0.08
C ALA A 122 -4.47 8.14 -0.09
N GLY A 123 -5.36 8.37 0.86
CA GLY A 123 -6.77 7.99 0.78
C GLY A 123 -7.60 9.25 0.57
N PHE A 124 -8.38 9.27 -0.50
CA PHE A 124 -9.31 10.35 -0.79
C PHE A 124 -10.71 9.92 -0.37
N ALA A 125 -11.24 10.52 0.70
CA ALA A 125 -12.62 10.28 1.10
C ALA A 125 -13.57 10.85 0.04
N VAL A 126 -14.52 10.05 -0.43
CA VAL A 126 -15.49 10.46 -1.47
C VAL A 126 -16.89 10.63 -0.87
N THR A 127 -17.17 9.95 0.25
CA THR A 127 -18.47 9.99 0.92
C THR A 127 -18.48 11.03 2.06
N ASN A 128 -19.64 11.62 2.33
CA ASN A 128 -19.94 12.51 3.47
C ASN A 128 -19.33 13.93 3.49
N GLY A 129 -18.86 14.47 2.36
CA GLY A 129 -18.36 15.86 2.31
C GLY A 129 -17.04 16.08 3.05
N TYR A 130 -16.29 15.00 3.29
CA TYR A 130 -14.94 15.04 3.81
C TYR A 130 -13.95 15.26 2.65
N ASP A 131 -13.48 16.49 2.46
CA ASP A 131 -12.35 16.84 1.57
C ASP A 131 -10.98 16.52 2.21
N GLN A 132 -10.94 15.55 3.13
CA GLN A 132 -9.70 15.20 3.83
C GLN A 132 -8.95 14.12 3.06
N THR A 133 -7.72 14.46 2.68
CA THR A 133 -6.75 13.51 2.16
C THR A 133 -6.00 12.92 3.35
N THR A 134 -6.13 11.63 3.59
CA THR A 134 -5.37 10.96 4.66
C THR A 134 -4.10 10.35 4.08
N PHE A 135 -3.01 10.35 4.83
CA PHE A 135 -1.85 9.54 4.50
C PHE A 135 -2.09 8.08 4.87
N LEU A 136 -1.83 7.18 3.91
CA LEU A 136 -1.93 5.74 4.05
C LEU A 136 -0.55 5.12 4.07
N TRP A 137 -0.32 4.20 4.98
CA TRP A 137 0.80 3.28 4.91
C TRP A 137 0.29 1.88 5.20
N ALA A 138 0.74 0.94 4.39
CA ALA A 138 0.21 -0.40 4.34
C ALA A 138 1.32 -1.45 4.21
N PRO A 139 2.03 -1.77 5.31
CA PRO A 139 2.90 -2.93 5.34
C PRO A 139 2.06 -4.21 5.34
N GLY A 140 2.49 -5.20 4.56
CA GLY A 140 1.79 -6.46 4.45
C GLY A 140 2.72 -7.58 4.03
N ILE A 141 2.20 -8.78 4.17
CA ILE A 141 2.82 -10.01 3.71
C ILE A 141 1.78 -10.78 2.90
N GLY A 142 2.24 -11.54 1.93
CA GLY A 142 1.34 -12.34 1.13
C GLY A 142 1.99 -13.58 0.56
N TYR A 143 1.14 -14.38 -0.02
CA TYR A 143 1.45 -15.58 -0.74
C TYR A 143 0.83 -15.45 -2.12
N ALA A 144 1.68 -15.49 -3.16
CA ALA A 144 1.24 -15.48 -4.54
C ALA A 144 1.58 -16.83 -5.18
N ASN A 145 0.60 -17.38 -5.87
CA ASN A 145 0.76 -18.52 -6.76
C ASN A 145 0.37 -18.10 -8.19
N LYS A 146 0.52 -19.00 -9.15
CA LYS A 146 0.26 -18.74 -10.58
C LYS A 146 -1.13 -18.15 -10.89
N TYR A 147 -2.13 -18.39 -10.04
CA TYR A 147 -3.52 -17.98 -10.26
C TYR A 147 -4.08 -17.08 -9.16
N ILE A 148 -3.58 -17.18 -7.93
CA ILE A 148 -4.20 -16.55 -6.77
C ILE A 148 -3.09 -15.83 -5.99
N ASP A 149 -3.34 -14.57 -5.64
CA ASP A 149 -2.55 -13.78 -4.73
C ASP A 149 -3.39 -13.50 -3.48
N VAL A 150 -2.95 -14.02 -2.34
CA VAL A 150 -3.56 -13.77 -1.03
C VAL A 150 -2.59 -12.95 -0.21
N SER A 151 -3.02 -11.81 0.31
CA SER A 151 -2.21 -10.99 1.21
C SER A 151 -2.98 -10.56 2.44
N VAL A 152 -2.24 -10.37 3.53
CA VAL A 152 -2.69 -9.65 4.71
C VAL A 152 -1.86 -8.39 4.81
N ARG A 153 -2.51 -7.26 4.98
CA ARG A 153 -1.87 -5.96 5.17
C ARG A 153 -2.47 -5.26 6.37
N TYR A 154 -1.61 -4.60 7.12
CA TYR A 154 -2.02 -3.60 8.08
C TYR A 154 -2.13 -2.29 7.34
N GLU A 155 -3.25 -1.57 7.41
CA GLU A 155 -3.39 -0.23 6.85
C GLU A 155 -3.54 0.75 7.99
N GLY A 156 -2.53 1.59 8.18
CA GLY A 156 -2.56 2.64 9.17
C GLY A 156 -3.01 3.97 8.56
N TYR A 157 -4.02 4.58 9.17
CA TYR A 157 -4.57 5.85 8.72
C TYR A 157 -4.09 6.97 9.65
N HIS A 158 -3.12 7.76 9.19
CA HIS A 158 -2.49 8.78 10.04
C HIS A 158 -3.49 9.82 10.57
N ASP A 159 -4.39 10.30 9.70
CA ASP A 159 -5.34 11.37 10.05
C ASP A 159 -6.68 10.83 10.56
N PHE A 160 -7.06 9.60 10.21
CA PHE A 160 -8.30 9.00 10.70
C PHE A 160 -8.16 8.38 12.10
N LYS A 161 -6.93 8.27 12.65
CA LYS A 161 -6.64 7.64 13.96
C LYS A 161 -7.29 6.27 14.13
N THR A 162 -7.48 5.57 13.03
CA THR A 162 -7.96 4.20 12.98
C THR A 162 -6.91 3.43 12.24
N ASP A 163 -6.67 2.20 12.65
CA ASP A 163 -5.87 1.27 11.87
C ASP A 163 -6.76 0.07 11.51
N GLN A 164 -6.51 -0.60 10.39
CA GLN A 164 -7.23 -1.81 10.01
C GLN A 164 -6.31 -2.93 9.57
N VAL A 165 -6.71 -4.17 9.81
CA VAL A 165 -6.09 -5.33 9.20
C VAL A 165 -6.96 -5.77 8.03
N ALA A 166 -6.43 -5.68 6.82
CA ALA A 166 -7.13 -6.07 5.59
C ALA A 166 -6.55 -7.36 5.00
N LEU A 167 -7.42 -8.32 4.74
CA LEU A 167 -7.16 -9.48 3.89
C LEU A 167 -7.51 -9.12 2.45
N ARG A 168 -6.56 -9.31 1.54
CA ARG A 168 -6.73 -9.11 0.11
C ARG A 168 -6.66 -10.46 -0.61
N LEU A 169 -7.65 -10.72 -1.44
CA LEU A 169 -7.70 -11.84 -2.37
C LEU A 169 -7.69 -11.28 -3.79
N ALA A 170 -6.70 -11.64 -4.58
CA ALA A 170 -6.53 -11.10 -5.91
C ALA A 170 -6.21 -12.15 -6.95
N TYR A 171 -6.60 -11.83 -8.18
CA TYR A 171 -6.29 -12.59 -9.37
C TYR A 171 -5.44 -11.71 -10.30
N GLY A 172 -4.23 -12.17 -10.61
CA GLY A 172 -3.28 -11.47 -11.47
C GLY A 172 -3.30 -12.03 -12.88
N PHE A 173 -3.23 -11.15 -13.87
CA PHE A 173 -2.98 -11.49 -15.26
C PHE A 173 -1.60 -10.96 -15.66
N ASP A 174 -0.83 -11.83 -16.32
CA ASP A 174 0.36 -11.40 -17.04
C ASP A 174 -0.10 -10.78 -18.36
N LEU A 175 0.36 -9.56 -18.66
CA LEU A 175 0.02 -8.83 -19.89
C LEU A 175 1.04 -9.08 -21.00
#